data_AF-A0A139NAV4-F1
#
_entry.id   AF-A0A139NAV4-F1
#
_cell.length_a   1.000
_cell.length_b   1.000
_cell.length_c   1.000
_cell.angle_alpha   90.00
_cell.angle_beta   90.00
_cell.angle_gamma   90.00
#
_symmetry.space_group_name_H-M   'P 1'
#
loop_
_entity.id
_entity.type
_entity.pdbx_description
1 polymer ?
#
loop_
_entity_poly.entity_id
_entity_poly.type
_entity_poly.pdbx_seq_one_letter_code
_entity_poly.pdbx_strand_id
1 'polypeptide(L)'
;MEEVTKEPAVVLFGGKIPASATLAYTNSIKGKTATGFEFEIPRSRMENYELVEAIAEVDTNPLVLPKLIKLLLGSQAEALKDHVRDEEGLVPMDKMSEEIKDIFASQEAVKK
;
A
#
# COMPACT_ATOMS: atom_id res chain seq x y z
N MET A 1 33.17 -16.96 -17.60
CA MET A 1 32.19 -16.89 -16.52
C MET A 1 31.20 -15.82 -16.91
N GLU A 2 30.01 -16.23 -17.35
CA GLU A 2 28.80 -15.39 -17.33
C GLU A 2 27.64 -16.39 -17.35
N GLU A 3 27.09 -16.67 -16.18
CA GLU A 3 25.99 -17.61 -16.02
C GLU A 3 24.69 -16.85 -16.19
N VAL A 4 24.11 -16.96 -17.38
CA VAL A 4 22.79 -16.43 -17.72
C VAL A 4 21.75 -17.27 -16.98
N THR A 5 21.27 -16.78 -15.84
CA THR A 5 20.15 -17.37 -15.12
C THR A 5 18.87 -17.14 -15.91
N LYS A 6 18.44 -18.16 -16.66
CA LYS A 6 17.15 -18.23 -17.34
C LYS A 6 16.03 -18.31 -16.29
N GLU A 7 15.15 -17.32 -16.26
CA GLU A 7 13.93 -17.36 -15.45
C GLU A 7 12.90 -18.33 -16.06
N PRO A 8 12.07 -19.03 -15.25
CA PRO A 8 11.11 -19.99 -15.76
C PRO A 8 9.85 -19.31 -16.32
N ALA A 9 9.44 -19.73 -17.52
CA ALA A 9 8.20 -19.28 -18.15
C ALA A 9 6.97 -19.89 -17.46
N VAL A 10 6.00 -19.04 -17.05
CA VAL A 10 4.69 -19.49 -16.59
C VAL A 10 3.74 -19.54 -17.79
N VAL A 11 3.33 -20.76 -18.17
CA VAL A 11 2.34 -21.01 -19.22
C VAL A 11 0.96 -21.10 -18.59
N LEU A 12 0.09 -20.12 -18.86
CA LEU A 12 -1.34 -20.21 -18.59
C LEU A 12 -2.13 -19.92 -19.86
N PHE A 13 -3.10 -20.80 -20.10
CA PHE A 13 -3.91 -20.99 -21.31
C PHE A 13 -4.35 -19.72 -22.07
N GLY A 14 -4.11 -19.72 -23.39
CA GLY A 14 -5.15 -19.35 -24.36
C GLY A 14 -5.21 -17.91 -24.92
N GLY A 15 -4.30 -17.00 -24.60
CA GLY A 15 -4.30 -15.67 -25.22
C GLY A 15 -2.95 -14.95 -25.13
N LYS A 16 -2.42 -14.50 -26.26
CA LYS A 16 -1.17 -13.74 -26.34
C LYS A 16 -1.46 -12.31 -25.86
N ILE A 17 -1.23 -12.03 -24.58
CA ILE A 17 -1.27 -10.66 -24.05
C ILE A 17 -0.07 -9.91 -24.63
N PRO A 18 -0.24 -8.72 -25.24
CA PRO A 18 0.90 -7.92 -25.70
C PRO A 18 1.79 -7.57 -24.50
N ALA A 19 3.11 -7.65 -24.64
CA ALA A 19 4.07 -7.35 -23.57
C ALA A 19 3.88 -5.95 -22.94
N SER A 20 3.27 -5.00 -23.68
CA SER A 20 2.88 -3.69 -23.16
C SER A 20 1.77 -3.74 -22.10
N ALA A 21 0.90 -4.76 -22.12
CA ALA A 21 -0.12 -4.98 -21.10
C ALA A 21 0.42 -5.76 -19.88
N THR A 22 1.56 -6.46 -20.02
CA THR A 22 2.28 -7.08 -18.89
C THR A 22 3.11 -6.06 -18.10
N LEU A 23 3.57 -4.98 -18.75
CA LEU A 23 4.29 -3.87 -18.08
C LEU A 23 3.40 -3.09 -17.09
N ALA A 24 2.06 -3.27 -17.18
CA ALA A 24 1.10 -2.71 -16.23
C ALA A 24 0.95 -3.54 -14.93
N TYR A 25 1.60 -4.70 -14.81
CA TYR A 25 1.38 -5.65 -13.71
C TYR A 25 2.31 -5.45 -12.48
N THR A 26 3.22 -4.47 -12.47
CA THR A 26 4.19 -4.30 -11.36
C THR A 26 4.36 -2.85 -10.91
N ASN A 27 3.31 -2.03 -10.93
CA ASN A 27 3.38 -0.67 -10.40
C ASN A 27 2.62 -0.53 -9.07
N SER A 28 2.78 -1.51 -8.17
CA SER A 28 2.21 -1.50 -6.82
C SER A 28 3.26 -1.88 -5.77
N ILE A 29 3.17 -1.24 -4.60
CA ILE A 29 4.01 -1.46 -3.44
C ILE A 29 3.26 -2.40 -2.52
N LYS A 30 3.86 -3.54 -2.21
CA LYS A 30 3.30 -4.57 -1.33
C LYS A 30 4.07 -4.58 -0.02
N GLY A 31 3.37 -4.82 1.07
CA GLY A 31 4.00 -4.91 2.37
C GLY A 31 3.08 -5.49 3.44
N LYS A 32 3.64 -5.58 4.63
CA LYS A 32 2.95 -6.05 5.83
C LYS A 32 3.37 -5.18 7.01
N THR A 33 2.41 -4.69 7.78
CA THR A 33 2.69 -3.91 9.00
C THR A 33 3.17 -4.83 10.13
N ALA A 34 3.70 -4.26 11.21
CA ALA A 34 4.22 -5.06 12.33
C ALA A 34 3.13 -5.91 13.02
N THR A 35 1.88 -5.45 12.98
CA THR A 35 0.71 -6.15 13.52
C THR A 35 0.13 -7.18 12.55
N GLY A 36 0.62 -7.19 11.30
CA GLY A 36 0.27 -8.20 10.30
C GLY A 36 -0.75 -7.77 9.25
N PHE A 37 -1.09 -6.48 9.13
CA PHE A 37 -1.94 -6.00 8.05
C PHE A 37 -1.18 -6.04 6.71
N GLU A 38 -1.70 -6.81 5.76
CA GLU A 38 -1.14 -6.90 4.41
C GLU A 38 -1.76 -5.85 3.50
N PHE A 39 -0.93 -5.17 2.72
CA PHE A 39 -1.38 -4.09 1.84
C PHE A 39 -0.73 -4.15 0.46
N GLU A 40 -1.45 -3.64 -0.53
CA GLU A 40 -0.97 -3.40 -1.89
C GLU A 40 -1.38 -2.00 -2.36
N ILE A 41 -0.43 -1.08 -2.45
CA ILE A 41 -0.68 0.32 -2.83
C ILE A 41 -0.16 0.56 -4.25
N PRO A 42 -1.03 0.85 -5.25
CA PRO A 42 -0.56 1.25 -6.57
C PRO A 42 0.27 2.53 -6.48
N ARG A 43 1.38 2.58 -7.22
CA ARG A 43 2.33 3.70 -7.22
C ARG A 43 1.69 5.03 -7.58
N SER A 44 0.65 5.02 -8.43
CA SER A 44 -0.15 6.21 -8.75
C SER A 44 -0.79 6.88 -7.53
N ARG A 45 -1.08 6.14 -6.45
CA ARG A 45 -1.56 6.72 -5.19
C ARG A 45 -0.44 7.37 -4.40
N MET A 46 0.78 6.81 -4.46
CA MET A 46 1.96 7.39 -3.82
C MET A 46 2.43 8.66 -4.53
N GLU A 47 2.21 8.74 -5.85
CA GLU A 47 2.52 9.90 -6.69
C GLU A 47 1.36 10.92 -6.72
N ASN A 48 0.31 10.72 -5.92
CA ASN A 48 -0.83 11.62 -5.86
C ASN A 48 -0.49 12.88 -5.04
N TYR A 49 -0.56 14.05 -5.67
CA TYR A 49 -0.34 15.33 -5.00
C TYR A 49 -1.35 15.59 -3.86
N GLU A 50 -2.60 15.15 -3.99
CA GLU A 50 -3.59 15.29 -2.91
C GLU A 50 -3.19 14.52 -1.64
N LEU A 51 -2.42 13.43 -1.78
CA LEU A 51 -1.87 12.70 -0.64
C LEU A 51 -0.82 13.56 0.08
N VAL A 52 0.01 14.29 -0.67
CA VAL A 52 1.02 15.21 -0.11
C VAL A 52 0.35 16.35 0.65
N GLU A 53 -0.71 16.94 0.10
CA GLU A 53 -1.51 17.96 0.80
C GLU A 53 -2.11 17.42 2.10
N ALA A 54 -2.69 16.21 2.06
CA ALA A 54 -3.27 15.59 3.24
C ALA A 54 -2.22 15.29 4.32
N ILE A 55 -1.01 14.87 3.94
CA ILE A 55 0.12 14.67 4.87
C ILE A 55 0.56 16.00 5.48
N ALA A 56 0.68 17.07 4.69
CA ALA A 56 1.08 18.38 5.19
C ALA A 56 0.04 19.00 6.15
N GLU A 57 -1.24 18.68 5.96
CA GLU A 57 -2.32 19.23 6.77
C GLU A 57 -2.52 18.47 8.09
N VAL A 58 -2.20 17.18 8.15
CA VAL A 58 -2.56 16.30 9.30
C VAL A 58 -1.99 16.77 10.64
N ASP A 59 -0.82 17.41 10.62
CA ASP A 59 -0.17 17.95 11.83
C ASP A 59 -0.95 19.12 12.45
N THR A 60 -1.66 19.89 11.62
CA THR A 60 -2.45 21.05 12.05
C THR A 60 -3.95 20.76 12.15
N ASN A 61 -4.42 19.74 11.43
CA ASN A 61 -5.81 19.32 11.39
C ASN A 61 -5.90 17.78 11.35
N PRO A 62 -5.95 17.11 12.52
CA PRO A 62 -6.05 15.65 12.59
C PRO A 62 -7.30 15.06 11.93
N LEU A 63 -8.34 15.87 11.69
CA LEU A 63 -9.57 15.43 11.03
C LEU A 63 -9.36 15.08 9.55
N VAL A 64 -8.19 15.38 8.99
CA VAL A 64 -7.79 14.98 7.63
C VAL A 64 -7.32 13.53 7.56
N LEU A 65 -7.01 12.89 8.70
CA LEU A 65 -6.49 11.53 8.71
C LEU A 65 -7.39 10.52 7.94
N PRO A 66 -8.73 10.53 8.06
CA PRO A 66 -9.59 9.66 7.26
C PRO A 66 -9.45 9.89 5.74
N LYS A 67 -9.26 11.14 5.30
CA LYS A 67 -9.00 11.48 3.88
C LYS A 67 -7.64 10.94 3.45
N LEU A 68 -6.60 11.14 4.25
CA LEU A 68 -5.25 10.61 4.00
C LEU A 68 -5.29 9.08 3.81
N ILE A 69 -5.92 8.36 4.74
CA ILE A 69 -6.07 6.89 4.68
C ILE A 69 -6.79 6.48 3.40
N LYS A 70 -7.85 7.21 3.01
CA LYS A 70 -8.61 6.90 1.79
C LYS A 70 -7.80 7.14 0.51
N LEU A 71 -7.00 8.20 0.47
CA LEU A 71 -6.10 8.50 -0.65
C LEU A 71 -5.02 7.42 -0.79
N LEU A 72 -4.41 7.01 0.33
CA LEU A 72 -3.34 6.02 0.40
C LEU A 72 -3.83 4.60 0.03
N LEU A 73 -4.89 4.13 0.68
CA LEU A 73 -5.30 2.72 0.65
C LEU A 73 -6.52 2.43 -0.23
N GLY A 74 -7.32 3.45 -0.55
CA GLY A 74 -8.50 3.30 -1.39
C GLY A 74 -9.57 2.40 -0.77
N SER A 75 -9.83 1.25 -1.39
CA SER A 75 -10.78 0.25 -0.87
C SER A 75 -10.24 -0.49 0.36
N GLN A 76 -8.91 -0.64 0.49
CA GLN A 76 -8.27 -1.33 1.62
C GLN A 76 -8.38 -0.56 2.94
N ALA A 77 -8.80 0.72 2.91
CA ALA A 77 -9.02 1.52 4.10
C ALA A 77 -10.06 0.89 5.06
N GLU A 78 -11.05 0.16 4.53
CA GLU A 78 -12.02 -0.55 5.39
C GLU A 78 -11.37 -1.74 6.08
N ALA A 79 -10.62 -2.55 5.34
CA ALA A 79 -9.89 -3.69 5.88
C ALA A 79 -8.89 -3.25 6.97
N LEU A 80 -8.24 -2.11 6.79
CA LEU A 80 -7.35 -1.56 7.83
C LEU A 80 -8.12 -1.19 9.10
N LYS A 81 -9.28 -0.52 8.97
CA LYS A 81 -10.13 -0.19 10.12
C LYS A 81 -10.58 -1.44 10.87
N ASP A 82 -10.95 -2.48 10.15
CA ASP A 82 -11.38 -3.74 10.76
C ASP A 82 -10.21 -4.49 11.40
N HIS A 83 -9.01 -4.41 10.82
CA HIS A 83 -7.79 -4.97 11.41
C HIS A 83 -7.42 -4.34 12.75
N VAL A 84 -7.57 -3.02 12.90
CA VAL A 84 -7.23 -2.33 14.15
C VAL A 84 -8.36 -2.27 15.17
N ARG A 85 -9.57 -2.71 14.79
CA ARG A 85 -10.77 -2.60 15.61
C ARG A 85 -10.59 -3.38 16.91
N ASP A 86 -11.04 -2.82 18.03
CA ASP A 86 -10.99 -3.47 19.33
C ASP A 86 -12.23 -4.33 19.62
N GLU A 87 -12.24 -4.95 20.80
CA GLU A 87 -13.32 -5.83 21.27
C GLU A 87 -14.65 -5.08 21.45
N GLU A 88 -14.62 -3.76 21.62
CA GLU A 88 -15.82 -2.91 21.70
C GLU A 88 -16.34 -2.51 20.32
N GLY A 89 -15.65 -2.91 19.25
CA GLY A 89 -16.00 -2.58 17.89
C GLY A 89 -15.58 -1.15 17.49
N LEU A 90 -14.70 -0.51 18.25
CA LEU A 90 -14.20 0.84 17.97
C LEU A 90 -12.85 0.77 17.26
N VAL A 91 -12.50 1.85 16.55
CA VAL A 91 -11.21 1.99 15.86
C VAL A 91 -10.33 2.90 16.71
N PRO A 92 -9.35 2.37 17.46
CA PRO A 92 -8.49 3.18 18.32
C PRO A 92 -7.57 4.07 17.47
N MET A 93 -7.53 5.35 17.81
CA MET A 93 -6.74 6.36 17.07
C MET A 93 -5.24 6.02 17.06
N ASP A 94 -4.71 5.54 18.18
CA ASP A 94 -3.29 5.21 18.32
C ASP A 94 -2.90 4.03 17.43
N LYS A 95 -3.68 2.95 17.46
CA LYS A 95 -3.45 1.78 16.59
C LYS A 95 -3.52 2.14 15.11
N MET A 96 -4.53 2.92 14.71
CA MET A 96 -4.63 3.41 13.34
C MET A 96 -3.39 4.22 12.94
N SER A 97 -2.91 5.09 13.83
CA SER A 97 -1.73 5.92 13.58
C SER A 97 -0.45 5.09 13.48
N GLU A 98 -0.31 4.04 14.28
CA GLU A 98 0.80 3.08 14.21
C GLU A 98 0.82 2.33 12.87
N GLU A 99 -0.32 1.81 12.41
CA GLU A 99 -0.40 1.13 11.11
C GLU A 99 0.03 2.04 9.95
N ILE A 100 -0.43 3.29 9.95
CA ILE A 100 -0.09 4.24 8.89
C ILE A 100 1.41 4.55 8.91
N LYS A 101 2.01 4.72 10.09
CA LYS A 101 3.46 4.88 10.23
C LYS A 101 4.22 3.67 9.69
N ASP A 102 3.77 2.46 10.02
CA ASP A 102 4.37 1.21 9.55
C ASP A 102 4.27 1.05 8.02
N ILE A 103 3.13 1.42 7.43
CA ILE A 103 2.95 1.41 5.97
C ILE A 103 3.95 2.34 5.30
N PHE A 104 4.22 3.52 5.85
CA PHE A 104 5.25 4.42 5.30
C PHE A 104 6.67 3.90 5.55
N ALA A 105 6.98 3.42 6.75
CA ALA A 105 8.30 2.89 7.12
C ALA A 105 8.69 1.65 6.30
N SER A 106 7.73 0.77 6.02
CA SER A 106 7.95 -0.41 5.18
C SER A 106 8.32 -0.07 3.74
N GLN A 107 8.03 1.15 3.25
CA GLN A 107 8.53 1.60 1.95
C GLN A 107 9.98 2.06 1.96
N GLU A 108 10.44 2.67 3.06
CA GLU A 108 11.84 3.09 3.18
C GLU A 108 12.78 1.88 3.20
N ALA A 109 12.34 0.78 3.81
CA ALA A 109 13.08 -0.47 3.83
C ALA A 109 13.22 -1.15 2.45
N VAL A 110 12.30 -0.88 1.52
CA VAL A 110 12.30 -1.48 0.16
C VAL A 110 13.29 -0.77 -0.79
N LYS A 111 13.94 0.32 -0.37
CA LYS A 111 14.95 1.06 -1.17
C LYS A 111 16.40 0.59 -1.02
N LYS A 112 16.68 -0.48 -0.26
CA LYS A 112 18.05 -1.02 -0.05
C LYS A 112 18.36 -2.22 -0.92
#